data_AF-A0A433DF71-F1
#
_entry.id   AF-A0A433DF71-F1
#
_cell.length_a   1.000
_cell.length_b   1.000
_cell.length_c   1.000
_cell.angle_alpha   90.00
_cell.angle_beta   90.00
_cell.angle_gamma   90.00
#
_symmetry.space_group_name_H-M   'P 1'
#
loop_
_entity.id
_entity.type
_entity.pdbx_description
1 polymer ?
#
loop_
_entity_poly.entity_id
_entity_poly.type
_entity_poly.pdbx_seq_one_letter_code
_entity_poly.pdbx_strand_id
1 'polypeptide(L)' 'MAHDFDKAEVHGCDFAEMYPVEIKPANAIFNLVNILDRLPYPDNRFDLVQIRTFVVALRTHEWPAAIKEVYRVLKPG' A
#
# COMPACT_ATOMS: atom_id res chain seq x y z
N MET A 1 -4.69 12.09 -1.19
CA MET A 1 -3.32 11.91 -0.69
C MET A 1 -2.30 12.52 -1.65
N ALA A 2 -1.96 11.91 -2.78
CA ALA A 2 -0.91 12.44 -3.66
C ALA A 2 -1.18 13.86 -4.20
N HIS A 3 -2.43 14.16 -4.56
CA HIS A 3 -2.84 15.52 -4.96
C HIS A 3 -2.85 16.54 -3.82
N ASP A 4 -3.11 16.11 -2.59
CA ASP A 4 -3.26 16.99 -1.43
C ASP A 4 -1.92 17.25 -0.72
N PHE A 5 -0.95 16.36 -0.91
CA PHE A 5 0.37 16.37 -0.28
C PHE A 5 1.45 16.21 -1.35
N ASP A 6 1.75 17.29 -2.06
CA ASP A 6 2.72 17.36 -3.16
C ASP A 6 4.14 16.92 -2.78
N LYS A 7 4.53 17.14 -1.51
CA LYS A 7 5.83 16.73 -0.95
C LYS A 7 5.89 15.27 -0.50
N ALA A 8 4.76 14.56 -0.43
CA ALA A 8 4.73 13.17 -0.03
C ALA A 8 4.96 12.27 -1.25
N GLU A 9 5.83 11.26 -1.12
CA GLU A 9 5.91 10.14 -2.05
C GLU A 9 4.82 9.12 -1.67
N VAL A 10 3.82 8.93 -2.54
CA VAL A 10 2.66 8.09 -2.27
C VAL A 10 2.74 6.82 -3.10
N HIS A 11 2.78 5.67 -2.42
CA HIS A 11 2.74 4.35 -3.06
C HIS A 11 1.35 3.74 -2.93
N GLY A 12 0.72 3.45 -4.06
CA GLY A 12 -0.48 2.64 -4.15
C GLY A 12 -0.12 1.21 -4.57
N CYS A 13 -0.76 0.23 -3.96
CA CYS A 13 -0.59 -1.16 -4.32
C CYS A 13 -1.94 -1.89 -4.27
N ASP A 14 -2.22 -2.66 -5.30
CA ASP A 14 -3.45 -3.44 -5.45
C ASP A 14 -3.13 -4.70 -6.28
N PHE A 15 -3.91 -5.77 -6.11
CA PHE A 15 -3.75 -7.00 -6.88
C PHE A 15 -4.41 -6.91 -8.27
N ALA A 16 -5.28 -5.91 -8.46
CA ALA A 16 -5.91 -5.59 -9.73
C ALA A 16 -5.53 -4.17 -10.17
N GLU A 17 -5.41 -3.96 -11.49
CA GLU A 17 -5.10 -2.65 -12.08
C GLU A 17 -6.33 -1.70 -12.05
N MET A 18 -6.78 -1.35 -10.84
CA MET A 18 -7.94 -0.46 -10.63
C MET A 18 -7.57 1.03 -10.56
N TYR A 19 -6.34 1.40 -10.87
CA TYR A 19 -5.82 2.75 -10.78
C TYR A 19 -5.53 3.37 -12.15
N PRO A 20 -5.68 4.71 -12.30
CA PRO A 20 -5.35 5.40 -13.54
C PRO A 20 -3.84 5.34 -13.79
N VAL A 21 -3.43 4.75 -14.91
CA VAL A 21 -2.02 4.59 -15.28
C VAL A 21 -1.48 5.84 -15.99
N GLU A 22 -2.31 6.49 -16.81
CA GLU A 22 -1.88 7.58 -17.70
C GLU A 22 -1.97 8.97 -17.05
N ILE A 23 -3.03 9.24 -16.29
CA ILE A 23 -3.26 10.55 -15.66
C ILE A 23 -3.19 10.39 -14.14
N LYS A 24 -2.01 10.65 -13.58
CA LYS A 24 -1.77 10.60 -12.13
C LYS A 24 -0.76 11.67 -11.68
N PRO A 25 -0.77 12.09 -10.40
CA PRO A 25 0.27 12.92 -9.82
C PRO A 25 1.67 12.32 -10.01
N ALA A 26 2.68 13.17 -10.21
CA ALA A 26 4.07 12.74 -10.37
C ALA A 26 4.64 12.05 -9.12
N ASN A 27 4.12 12.41 -7.94
CA ASN A 27 4.49 11.82 -6.66
C ASN A 27 3.72 10.53 -6.31
N ALA A 28 2.87 10.03 -7.21
CA ALA A 28 2.15 8.77 -7.04
C ALA A 28 2.83 7.63 -7.81
N ILE A 29 3.15 6.54 -7.14
CA ILE A 29 3.72 5.32 -7.71
C ILE A 29 2.74 4.18 -7.46
N PHE A 30 2.43 3.38 -8.48
CA PHE A 30 1.51 2.25 -8.35
C PHE A 30 2.22 0.94 -8.70
N ASN A 31 1.98 -0.09 -7.90
CA ASN A 31 2.52 -1.44 -8.09
C ASN A 31 1.40 -2.49 -8.04
N LEU A 32 1.39 -3.40 -9.00
CA LEU A 32 0.47 -4.54 -9.04
C LEU A 32 1.01 -5.66 -8.14
N VAL A 33 0.45 -5.81 -6.94
CA VAL A 33 0.93 -6.74 -5.90
C VAL A 33 -0.21 -7.21 -5.01
N ASN A 34 -0.07 -8.39 -4.42
CA ASN A 34 -1.01 -8.91 -3.43
C ASN A 34 -0.45 -8.68 -2.01
N ILE A 35 -1.28 -8.14 -1.10
CA ILE A 35 -0.89 -7.91 0.30
C ILE A 35 -0.60 -9.19 1.09
N LEU A 36 -1.09 -10.34 0.59
CA LEU A 36 -0.83 -11.65 1.19
C LEU A 36 0.54 -12.21 0.81
N ASP A 37 1.17 -11.62 -0.20
CA ASP A 37 2.57 -11.86 -0.56
C ASP A 37 3.47 -10.81 0.07
N ARG A 38 4.79 -11.02 -0.01
CA ARG A 38 5.76 -10.01 0.43
C ARG A 38 5.74 -8.83 -0.54
N LEU A 39 5.38 -7.65 -0.05
CA LEU A 39 5.43 -6.42 -0.82
C LEU A 39 6.88 -6.09 -1.22
N PRO A 40 7.11 -5.49 -2.40
CA PRO A 40 8.43 -5.18 -2.94
C PRO A 40 9.07 -3.96 -2.27
N TYR A 41 8.85 -3.80 -0.96
CA TYR A 41 9.36 -2.70 -0.17
C TYR A 41 10.28 -3.23 0.93
N PRO A 42 11.39 -2.53 1.24
CA PRO A 42 12.21 -2.83 2.41
C PRO A 42 11.42 -2.73 3.72
N ASP A 43 11.95 -3.35 4.77
CA ASP A 43 11.45 -3.15 6.13
C ASP A 43 11.61 -1.67 6.52
N ASN A 44 10.68 -1.12 7.32
CA ASN A 44 10.71 0.26 7.81
C ASN A 44 10.83 1.33 6.69
N ARG A 45 10.15 1.13 5.56
CA ARG A 45 10.19 2.04 4.43
C ARG A 45 9.27 3.26 4.61
N PHE A 46 8.04 3.06 5.09
CA PHE A 46 6.99 4.07 5.06
C PHE A 46 6.76 4.70 6.44
N ASP A 47 6.50 6.00 6.44
CA ASP A 47 6.10 6.76 7.64
C ASP A 47 4.62 6.56 7.98
N LEU A 48 3.81 6.19 7.00
CA LEU A 48 2.38 5.90 7.14
C LEU A 48 1.99 4.79 6.16
N VAL A 49 1.22 3.82 6.65
CA VAL A 49 0.60 2.78 5.81
C VAL A 49 -0.91 2.78 6.06
N GLN A 50 -1.69 2.74 4.98
CA GLN A 50 -3.15 2.68 5.05
C GLN A 50 -3.65 1.42 4.35
N ILE A 51 -4.44 0.61 5.05
CA ILE A 51 -5.27 -0.44 4.46
C ILE A 51 -6.72 0.06 4.51
N ARG A 52 -7.37 0.27 3.37
CA ARG A 52 -8.72 0.84 3.31
C ARG A 52 -9.69 -0.08 2.58
N THR A 53 -10.83 -0.36 3.21
CA THR A 53 -11.90 -1.18 2.64
C THR A 53 -11.52 -2.65 2.40
N PHE A 54 -10.45 -3.16 3.03
CA PHE A 54 -10.04 -4.57 2.88
C PHE A 54 -10.97 -5.57 3.60
N VAL A 55 -11.98 -5.09 4.35
CA VAL A 55 -13.02 -5.94 4.95
C VAL A 55 -13.80 -6.76 3.92
N VAL A 56 -13.90 -6.27 2.68
CA VAL A 56 -14.52 -7.02 1.57
C VAL A 56 -13.50 -7.79 0.73
N ALA A 57 -12.21 -7.56 0.93
CA ALA A 57 -11.13 -8.16 0.14
C ALA A 57 -10.46 -9.34 0.84
N LEU A 58 -10.32 -9.30 2.17
CA LEU A 58 -9.63 -10.32 2.97
C LEU A 58 -10.60 -11.20 3.76
N ARG A 59 -10.31 -12.49 3.77
CA ARG A 59 -10.92 -13.46 4.69
C ARG A 59 -10.39 -13.24 6.11
N THR A 60 -11.15 -13.65 7.11
CA THR A 60 -10.77 -13.48 8.53
C THR A 60 -9.38 -14.03 8.85
N HIS A 61 -9.00 -15.17 8.26
CA HIS A 61 -7.70 -15.81 8.51
C HIS A 61 -6.52 -15.17 7.75
N GLU A 62 -6.78 -14.30 6.78
CA GLU A 62 -5.76 -13.63 5.97
C GLU A 62 -5.25 -12.33 6.64
N TRP A 63 -6.05 -11.76 7.55
CA TRP A 63 -5.71 -10.53 8.28
C TRP A 63 -4.37 -10.58 9.02
N PRO A 64 -4.02 -11.65 9.78
CA PRO A 64 -2.74 -11.68 10.46
C PRO A 64 -1.53 -11.55 9.52
N ALA A 65 -1.60 -12.14 8.32
CA ALA A 65 -0.55 -12.03 7.32
C ALA A 65 -0.47 -10.60 6.76
N ALA A 66 -1.61 -10.02 6.38
CA ALA A 66 -1.66 -8.65 5.85
C ALA A 66 -1.18 -7.60 6.88
N ILE A 67 -1.59 -7.72 8.14
CA ILE A 67 -1.17 -6.81 9.22
C ILE A 67 0.33 -6.97 9.51
N LYS A 68 0.86 -8.20 9.52
CA LYS A 68 2.30 -8.45 9.71
C LYS A 68 3.11 -7.80 8.60
N GLU A 69 2.64 -7.88 7.36
CA GLU A 69 3.31 -7.27 6.22
C GLU A 69 3.26 -5.73 6.27
N VAL A 70 2.12 -5.15 6.64
CA VAL A 70 2.01 -3.70 6.87
C VAL A 70 2.92 -3.23 8.00
N TYR A 71 2.98 -3.98 9.10
CA TYR A 71 3.88 -3.65 10.20
C TYR A 71 5.35 -3.71 9.78
N ARG A 72 5.74 -4.69 8.97
CA ARG A 72 7.11 -4.84 8.46
C ARG A 72 7.57 -3.61 7.68
N VAL A 73 6.72 -3.07 6.81
CA VAL A 73 7.09 -1.93 5.94
C VAL A 73 6.92 -0.57 6.63
N LEU A 74 6.21 -0.51 7.76
CA LEU A 74 6.02 0.71 8.56
C LEU A 74 7.24 0.95 9.46
N LYS A 75 7.75 2.18 9.48
CA LYS A 75 8.84 2.57 10.40
C LYS A 75 8.41 2.45 11.88
N PRO A 76 9.32 2.07 12.79
CA PRO A 76 9.07 2.22 14.23
C PRO A 76 8.95 3.70 14.58
N GLY A 77 8.03 4.02 15.49
CA GLY A 77 7.82 5.37 16.04
C GLY A 77 8.72 5.69 17.21
#